data_AF-A0A382SSG2-F1
#
_entry.id   AF-A0A382SSG2-F1
#
_cell.length_a   1.000
_cell.length_b   1.000
_cell.length_c   1.000
_cell.angle_alpha   90.00
_cell.angle_beta   90.00
_cell.angle_gamma   90.00
#
_symmetry.space_group_name_H-M   'P 1'
#
loop_
_entity.id
_entity.type
_entity.pdbx_description
1 polymer ?
#
loop_
_entity_poly.entity_id
_entity_poly.type
_entity_poly.pdbx_seq_one_letter_code
_entity_poly.pdbx_strand_id
1 'polypeptide(L)'
;MFLGFFSIGLLITGRPVHAGWIILIAGAFDAVDGKIARLLNIPSRFGTEFDSFADTISFCASPSLLIYTVYVHGMDPLLGGIISFIPLMFGTIRLARFNIDYSEEKTFFTGLPTPVNALSLYGFMLFHYQLDGTMGDPRIILVLMVILGFL
;
A
#
# COMPACT_ATOMS: atom_id res chain seq x y z
N MET A 1 -6.06 9.15 2.79
CA MET A 1 -6.56 9.34 1.40
C MET A 1 -5.77 10.37 0.58
N PHE A 2 -5.76 11.67 0.93
CA PHE A 2 -5.11 12.71 0.11
C PHE A 2 -3.63 12.43 -0.15
N LEU A 3 -2.89 11.99 0.87
CA LEU A 3 -1.48 11.62 0.74
C LEU A 3 -1.27 10.45 -0.23
N GLY A 4 -2.13 9.44 -0.20
CA GLY A 4 -2.12 8.34 -1.17
C GLY A 4 -2.33 8.82 -2.61
N PHE A 5 -3.32 9.69 -2.83
CA PHE A 5 -3.55 10.32 -4.14
C PHE A 5 -2.36 11.17 -4.60
N PHE A 6 -1.78 11.98 -3.69
CA PHE A 6 -0.63 12.81 -4.01
C PHE A 6 0.62 11.99 -4.35
N SER A 7 0.83 10.86 -3.65
CA SER A 7 1.87 9.88 -3.99
C SER A 7 1.72 9.34 -5.41
N ILE A 8 0.50 8.99 -5.82
CA ILE A 8 0.22 8.54 -7.20
C ILE A 8 0.61 9.63 -8.21
N GLY A 9 0.25 10.89 -7.97
CA GLY A 9 0.66 12.01 -8.83
C GLY A 9 2.18 12.17 -8.91
N LEU A 10 2.90 11.98 -7.81
CA LEU A 10 4.36 12.00 -7.77
C LEU A 10 4.99 10.84 -8.57
N LEU A 11 4.40 9.65 -8.53
CA LEU A 11 4.85 8.52 -9.35
C LEU A 11 4.69 8.80 -10.84
N ILE A 12 3.53 9.33 -11.26
CA ILE A 12 3.26 9.67 -12.66
C ILE A 12 4.23 10.74 -13.18
N THR A 13 4.63 11.68 -12.32
CA THR A 13 5.60 12.74 -12.67
C THR A 13 7.06 12.29 -12.55
N GLY A 14 7.33 11.00 -12.32
CA GLY A 14 8.68 10.44 -12.27
C GLY A 14 9.44 10.78 -10.98
N ARG A 15 8.75 11.03 -9.87
CA ARG A 15 9.33 11.38 -8.56
C ARG A 15 9.08 10.29 -7.50
N PRO A 16 9.57 9.05 -7.69
CA PRO A 16 9.24 7.92 -6.82
C PRO A 16 9.76 8.08 -5.38
N VAL A 17 10.91 8.71 -5.18
CA VAL A 17 11.47 8.96 -3.83
C VAL A 17 10.54 9.84 -3.00
N HIS A 18 9.99 10.89 -3.60
CA HIS A 18 9.05 11.78 -2.92
C HIS A 18 7.74 11.06 -2.62
N ALA A 19 7.26 10.26 -3.58
CA ALA A 19 6.08 9.41 -3.39
C ALA A 19 6.26 8.46 -2.19
N GLY A 20 7.43 7.83 -2.06
CA GLY A 20 7.73 6.95 -0.93
C GLY A 20 7.68 7.63 0.43
N TRP A 21 8.27 8.82 0.56
CA TRP A 21 8.16 9.60 1.79
C TRP A 21 6.73 9.98 2.14
N ILE A 22 5.92 10.35 1.14
CA ILE A 22 4.51 10.68 1.33
C ILE A 22 3.72 9.46 1.84
N ILE A 23 3.99 8.25 1.32
CA ILE A 23 3.33 7.03 1.81
C ILE A 23 3.77 6.62 3.21
N LEU A 24 5.05 6.80 3.56
CA LEU A 24 5.51 6.61 4.94
C LEU A 24 4.77 7.53 5.91
N ILE A 25 4.60 8.81 5.55
CA ILE A 25 3.83 9.77 6.35
C ILE A 25 2.35 9.38 6.39
N ALA A 26 1.78 8.91 5.28
CA ALA A 26 0.40 8.42 5.25
C ALA A 26 0.18 7.23 6.19
N GLY A 27 1.10 6.27 6.22
CA GLY A 27 1.08 5.13 7.15
C GLY A 27 1.18 5.55 8.62
N ALA A 28 1.96 6.60 8.92
CA ALA A 28 2.03 7.13 10.27
C ALA A 28 0.69 7.77 10.70
N PHE A 29 0.03 8.53 9.82
CA PHE A 29 -1.27 9.12 10.12
C PHE A 29 -2.39 8.08 10.24
N ASP A 30 -2.42 7.08 9.36
CA ASP A 30 -3.36 5.96 9.42
C ASP A 30 -3.33 5.25 10.79
N ALA A 31 -2.12 4.94 11.28
CA ALA A 31 -1.92 4.33 12.58
C ALA A 31 -2.38 5.21 13.77
N VAL A 32 -2.40 6.54 13.58
CA VAL A 32 -2.84 7.51 14.59
C VAL A 32 -4.36 7.68 14.53
N ASP A 33 -4.93 7.88 13.36
CA ASP A 33 -6.37 8.09 13.15
C ASP A 33 -7.18 6.86 13.60
N GLY A 34 -6.70 5.65 13.28
CA GLY A 34 -7.32 4.41 13.73
C GLY A 34 -7.25 4.17 15.25
N LYS A 35 -6.29 4.79 15.96
CA LYS A 35 -6.22 4.76 17.43
C LYS A 35 -7.12 5.81 18.07
N ILE A 36 -7.15 7.02 17.50
CA ILE A 36 -7.99 8.13 17.99
C ILE A 36 -9.48 7.76 17.83
N ALA A 37 -9.88 7.20 16.69
CA ALA A 37 -11.26 6.77 16.46
C ALA A 37 -11.74 5.73 17.49
N ARG A 38 -10.86 4.78 17.87
CA ARG A 38 -11.14 3.79 18.92
C ARG A 38 -11.23 4.42 20.31
N LEU A 39 -10.37 5.39 20.61
CA LEU A 39 -10.38 6.10 21.90
C LEU A 39 -11.64 6.93 22.10
N LEU A 40 -12.17 7.52 21.02
CA LEU A 40 -13.36 8.36 21.07
C LEU A 40 -14.68 7.59 21.16
N ASN A 41 -14.70 6.26 21.03
CA ASN A 41 -15.92 5.43 21.11
C ASN A 41 -17.08 5.89 20.21
N ILE A 42 -16.80 6.57 19.10
CA ILE A 42 -17.80 6.93 18.07
C ILE A 42 -17.45 6.21 16.76
N PRO A 43 -17.51 4.87 16.70
CA PRO A 43 -17.38 4.16 15.43
C PRO A 43 -18.64 4.43 14.59
N SER A 44 -18.48 5.08 13.44
CA SER A 44 -19.54 5.16 12.44
C SER A 44 -19.26 4.16 11.33
N ARG A 45 -20.28 3.40 10.91
CA ARG A 45 -20.15 2.44 9.81
C ARG A 45 -19.64 3.10 8.52
N PHE A 46 -20.08 4.33 8.25
CA PHE A 46 -19.59 5.13 7.14
C PHE A 46 -18.09 5.41 7.26
N GLY A 47 -17.62 5.81 8.45
CA GLY A 47 -16.20 6.08 8.70
C GLY A 47 -15.33 4.84 8.48
N THR A 48 -15.75 3.68 8.97
CA THR A 48 -15.03 2.41 8.77
C THR A 48 -14.89 2.07 7.28
N GLU A 49 -15.97 2.17 6.50
CA GLU A 49 -15.88 1.91 5.05
C GLU A 49 -15.03 2.96 4.33
N PHE A 50 -15.15 4.23 4.72
CA PHE A 50 -14.36 5.32 4.15
C PHE A 50 -12.86 5.18 4.42
N ASP A 51 -12.51 4.69 5.62
CA ASP A 51 -11.13 4.35 6.01
C ASP A 51 -10.56 3.27 5.09
N SER A 52 -11.32 2.20 4.81
CA SER A 52 -10.89 1.14 3.89
C SER A 52 -10.75 1.63 2.43
N PHE A 53 -11.58 2.58 2.00
CA PHE A 53 -11.37 3.25 0.71
C PHE A 53 -10.07 4.08 0.70
N ALA A 54 -9.79 4.80 1.78
CA ALA A 54 -8.57 5.57 1.94
C ALA A 54 -7.31 4.69 1.94
N ASP A 55 -7.38 3.52 2.59
CA ASP A 55 -6.35 2.49 2.61
C ASP A 55 -6.13 1.87 1.24
N THR A 56 -7.20 1.59 0.51
CA THR A 56 -7.09 1.03 -0.85
C THR A 56 -6.32 1.98 -1.76
N ILE A 57 -6.53 3.29 -1.66
CA ILE A 57 -5.77 4.27 -2.46
C ILE A 57 -4.31 4.35 -1.98
N SER A 58 -4.09 4.43 -0.67
CA SER A 58 -2.78 4.73 -0.10
C SER A 58 -1.84 3.51 -0.07
N PHE A 59 -2.36 2.33 0.24
CA PHE A 59 -1.59 1.12 0.50
C PHE A 59 -1.82 -0.02 -0.51
N CYS A 60 -2.76 0.13 -1.44
CA CYS A 60 -2.97 -0.86 -2.51
C CYS A 60 -2.65 -0.24 -3.89
N ALA A 61 -3.33 0.84 -4.26
CA ALA A 61 -3.19 1.47 -5.58
C ALA A 61 -1.84 2.17 -5.77
N SER A 62 -1.41 2.95 -4.78
CA SER A 62 -0.11 3.64 -4.81
C SER A 62 1.09 2.69 -4.98
N PRO A 63 1.28 1.63 -4.17
CA PRO A 63 2.38 0.68 -4.41
C PRO A 63 2.24 -0.11 -5.71
N SER A 64 1.02 -0.42 -6.16
CA SER A 64 0.82 -0.99 -7.51
C SER A 64 1.37 -0.08 -8.60
N LEU A 65 1.09 1.22 -8.53
CA LEU A 65 1.61 2.18 -9.49
C LEU A 65 3.13 2.36 -9.38
N LEU A 66 3.70 2.27 -8.17
CA LEU A 66 5.16 2.27 -7.98
C LEU A 66 5.79 1.13 -8.80
N ILE A 67 5.23 -0.08 -8.69
CA ILE A 67 5.72 -1.25 -9.44
C ILE A 67 5.60 -1.04 -10.94
N TYR A 68 4.46 -0.53 -11.39
CA TYR A 68 4.22 -0.26 -12.80
C TYR A 68 5.21 0.76 -13.38
N THR A 69 5.45 1.85 -12.65
CA THR A 69 6.25 2.99 -13.15
C THR A 69 7.76 2.78 -13.00
N VAL A 70 8.20 2.04 -11.99
CA VAL A 70 9.63 1.91 -11.65
C VAL A 70 10.22 0.54 -12.02
N TYR A 71 9.48 -0.55 -11.83
CA TYR A 71 10.09 -1.89 -11.78
C TYR A 71 9.76 -2.82 -12.94
N VAL A 72 8.69 -2.55 -13.70
CA VAL A 72 8.32 -3.34 -14.89
C VAL A 72 8.66 -2.65 -16.21
N HIS A 73 9.48 -1.60 -16.16
CA HIS A 73 9.90 -0.87 -17.34
C HIS A 73 10.69 -1.78 -18.30
N GLY A 74 10.25 -1.88 -19.56
CA GLY A 74 10.84 -2.76 -20.57
C GLY A 74 10.22 -4.17 -20.67
N MET A 75 9.24 -4.50 -19.84
CA MET A 75 8.38 -5.67 -20.04
C MET A 75 7.26 -5.36 -21.04
N ASP A 76 6.62 -6.42 -21.56
CA ASP A 76 5.38 -6.26 -22.31
C ASP A 76 4.33 -5.49 -21.47
N PRO A 77 3.62 -4.49 -22.04
CA PRO A 77 2.69 -3.66 -21.28
C PRO A 77 1.59 -4.44 -20.56
N LEU A 78 1.10 -5.54 -21.16
CA LEU A 78 0.08 -6.38 -20.55
C LEU A 78 0.67 -7.12 -19.35
N LEU A 79 1.87 -7.70 -19.50
CA LEU A 79 2.53 -8.44 -18.44
C LEU A 79 2.91 -7.54 -17.27
N GLY A 80 3.51 -6.37 -17.54
CA GLY A 80 3.85 -5.39 -16.52
C GLY A 80 2.60 -4.87 -15.79
N GLY A 81 1.52 -4.66 -16.53
CA GLY A 81 0.20 -4.31 -15.97
C GLY A 81 -0.30 -5.37 -15.00
N ILE A 82 -0.34 -6.64 -15.42
CA ILE A 82 -0.79 -7.77 -14.57
C ILE A 82 0.05 -7.88 -13.30
N ILE A 83 1.38 -7.82 -13.42
CA ILE A 83 2.29 -7.94 -12.27
C ILE A 83 2.05 -6.79 -11.28
N SER A 84 1.99 -5.56 -11.79
CA SER A 84 1.77 -4.38 -10.96
C SER A 84 0.39 -4.33 -10.30
N PHE A 85 -0.60 -5.05 -10.83
CA PHE A 85 -1.96 -5.11 -10.29
C PHE A 85 -2.09 -5.99 -9.04
N ILE A 86 -1.13 -6.87 -8.78
CA ILE A 86 -1.19 -7.85 -7.69
C ILE A 86 -1.34 -7.19 -6.30
N PRO A 87 -0.56 -6.18 -5.90
CA PRO A 87 -0.75 -5.50 -4.61
C PRO A 87 -2.14 -4.90 -4.46
N LEU A 88 -2.65 -4.27 -5.53
CA LEU A 88 -4.01 -3.72 -5.55
C LEU A 88 -5.05 -4.81 -5.32
N MET A 89 -4.95 -5.92 -6.03
CA MET A 89 -5.90 -7.02 -5.93
C MET A 89 -5.92 -7.67 -4.54
N PHE A 90 -4.76 -8.16 -4.07
CA PHE A 90 -4.68 -8.86 -2.80
C PHE A 90 -4.91 -7.94 -1.59
N GLY A 91 -4.42 -6.70 -1.65
CA GLY A 91 -4.63 -5.71 -0.61
C GLY A 91 -6.10 -5.33 -0.46
N THR A 92 -6.81 -5.13 -1.57
CA THR A 92 -8.25 -4.78 -1.54
C THR A 92 -9.10 -5.96 -1.03
N ILE A 93 -8.80 -7.19 -1.46
CA ILE A 93 -9.48 -8.39 -0.95
C ILE A 93 -9.29 -8.52 0.56
N ARG A 94 -8.07 -8.25 1.07
CA ARG A 94 -7.75 -8.31 2.49
C ARG A 94 -8.53 -7.28 3.31
N LEU A 95 -8.60 -6.03 2.82
CA LEU A 95 -9.40 -4.98 3.44
C LEU A 95 -10.90 -5.33 3.44
N ALA A 96 -11.43 -5.84 2.33
CA ALA A 96 -12.83 -6.26 2.25
C ALA A 96 -13.16 -7.39 3.24
N ARG A 97 -12.27 -8.41 3.37
CA ARG A 97 -12.43 -9.47 4.36
C ARG A 97 -12.38 -8.94 5.79
N PHE A 98 -11.45 -8.03 6.08
CA PHE A 98 -11.34 -7.38 7.39
C PHE A 98 -12.62 -6.62 7.76
N ASN A 99 -13.24 -5.88 6.83
CA ASN A 99 -14.49 -5.17 7.09
C ASN A 99 -15.68 -6.09 7.38
N ILE A 100 -15.76 -7.24 6.69
CA ILE A 100 -16.79 -8.26 6.94
C ILE A 100 -16.58 -8.90 8.31
N ASP A 101 -15.36 -9.33 8.63
CA ASP A 101 -15.03 -9.99 9.91
C ASP A 101 -15.23 -9.06 11.11
N TYR A 102 -14.95 -7.76 10.96
CA TYR A 102 -15.20 -6.75 11.99
C TYR A 102 -16.70 -6.58 12.30
N SER A 103 -17.57 -6.83 11.32
CA SER A 103 -19.02 -6.78 11.49
C SER A 103 -19.60 -8.01 12.23
N GLU A 104 -18.83 -9.10 12.39
CA GLU A 104 -19.28 -10.37 13.00
C GLU A 104 -18.66 -10.67 14.39
N GLU A 105 -18.12 -9.67 15.09
CA GLU A 105 -17.53 -9.81 16.45
C GLU A 105 -16.36 -10.81 16.59
N LYS A 106 -15.62 -11.14 15.51
CA LYS A 106 -14.44 -12.02 15.63
C LYS A 106 -13.15 -11.22 15.85
N THR A 107 -12.68 -11.25 17.09
CA THR A 107 -11.58 -10.43 17.65
C THR A 107 -10.15 -10.86 17.27
N PHE A 108 -9.93 -11.58 16.17
CA PHE A 108 -8.58 -12.04 15.80
C PHE A 108 -8.22 -11.68 14.36
N PHE A 109 -7.36 -10.66 14.24
CA PHE A 109 -6.67 -10.31 13.02
C PHE A 109 -5.81 -11.48 12.57
N THR A 110 -6.16 -12.12 11.45
CA THR A 110 -5.41 -13.23 10.87
C THR A 110 -4.85 -12.82 9.51
N GLY A 111 -3.62 -12.30 9.51
CA GLY A 111 -2.89 -11.90 8.30
C GLY A 111 -1.88 -10.77 8.55
N LEU A 112 -1.04 -10.46 7.56
CA LEU A 112 -0.19 -9.27 7.60
C LEU A 112 -1.04 -8.01 7.31
N PRO A 113 -0.89 -6.88 8.04
CA PRO A 113 -1.64 -5.66 7.73
C PRO A 113 -1.30 -5.11 6.35
N THR A 114 -2.31 -4.70 5.59
CA THR A 114 -2.15 -4.08 4.25
C THR A 114 -1.20 -2.88 4.25
N PRO A 115 -1.19 -1.99 5.27
CA PRO A 115 -0.21 -0.91 5.35
C PRO A 115 1.23 -1.42 5.45
N VAL A 116 1.48 -2.52 6.15
CA VAL A 116 2.83 -3.08 6.32
C VAL A 116 3.40 -3.56 4.98
N ASN A 117 2.57 -4.14 4.12
CA ASN A 117 2.98 -4.54 2.77
C ASN A 117 3.44 -3.32 1.96
N ALA A 118 2.61 -2.27 1.90
CA ALA A 118 2.93 -1.03 1.20
C ALA A 118 4.21 -0.37 1.74
N LEU A 119 4.33 -0.23 3.06
CA LEU A 119 5.48 0.36 3.71
C LEU A 119 6.75 -0.46 3.47
N SER A 120 6.66 -1.78 3.36
CA SER A 120 7.80 -2.64 3.03
C SER A 120 8.32 -2.38 1.61
N LEU A 121 7.41 -2.26 0.62
CA LEU A 121 7.79 -1.97 -0.77
C LEU A 121 8.46 -0.59 -0.91
N TYR A 122 7.85 0.44 -0.31
CA TYR A 122 8.41 1.79 -0.32
C TYR A 122 9.69 1.89 0.51
N GLY A 123 9.77 1.21 1.64
CA GLY A 123 10.96 1.13 2.48
C GLY A 123 12.14 0.48 1.76
N PHE A 124 11.88 -0.62 1.04
CA PHE A 124 12.90 -1.27 0.19
C PHE A 124 13.45 -0.32 -0.87
N MET A 125 12.57 0.36 -1.61
CA MET A 125 12.98 1.34 -2.64
C MET A 125 13.82 2.47 -2.02
N LEU A 126 13.35 3.08 -0.93
CA LEU A 126 14.04 4.20 -0.29
C LEU A 126 15.40 3.79 0.29
N PHE A 127 15.49 2.58 0.87
CA PHE A 127 16.72 2.05 1.42
C PHE A 127 17.79 1.87 0.34
N HIS A 128 17.44 1.24 -0.79
CA HIS A 128 18.35 1.08 -1.92
C HIS A 128 18.75 2.42 -2.55
N TYR A 129 17.80 3.37 -2.63
CA TYR A 129 18.08 4.71 -3.15
C TYR A 129 19.12 5.43 -2.28
N GLN A 130 19.06 5.25 -0.96
CA GLN A 130 20.01 5.85 -0.04
C GLN A 130 21.39 5.18 -0.06
N LEU A 131 21.47 3.86 -0.28
CA LEU A 131 22.73 3.12 -0.29
C LEU A 131 23.50 3.30 -1.60
N ASP A 132 22.83 3.04 -2.73
CA ASP A 132 23.51 2.87 -4.03
C ASP A 132 23.02 3.90 -5.07
N GLY A 133 22.08 4.78 -4.71
CA GLY A 133 21.44 5.72 -5.64
C GLY A 133 20.49 5.06 -6.65
N THR A 134 20.32 3.74 -6.57
CA THR A 134 19.44 2.95 -7.45
C THR A 134 18.11 2.66 -6.76
N MET A 135 17.06 2.35 -7.52
CA MET A 135 15.76 1.97 -6.94
C MET A 135 15.71 0.52 -6.44
N GLY A 136 16.86 -0.18 -6.37
CA GLY A 136 16.94 -1.61 -6.05
C GLY A 136 16.66 -2.50 -7.27
N ASP A 137 17.03 -3.79 -7.15
CA ASP A 137 16.82 -4.77 -8.23
C ASP A 137 15.32 -5.10 -8.39
N PRO A 138 14.75 -4.91 -9.60
CA PRO A 138 13.36 -5.27 -9.88
C PRO A 138 13.00 -6.72 -9.53
N ARG A 139 13.93 -7.66 -9.65
CA ARG A 139 13.65 -9.08 -9.36
C ARG A 139 13.37 -9.30 -7.89
N ILE A 140 14.14 -8.64 -7.02
CA ILE A 140 14.00 -8.78 -5.56
C ILE A 140 12.66 -8.20 -5.12
N ILE A 141 12.31 -6.99 -5.60
CA ILE A 141 11.06 -6.36 -5.19
C ILE A 141 9.83 -7.10 -5.71
N LEU A 142 9.89 -7.70 -6.92
CA LEU A 142 8.80 -8.50 -7.46
C LEU A 142 8.59 -9.79 -6.66
N VAL A 143 9.67 -10.46 -6.23
CA VAL A 143 9.57 -11.63 -5.34
C VAL A 143 9.00 -11.23 -3.99
N LEU A 144 9.50 -10.14 -3.40
CA LEU A 144 9.00 -9.59 -2.14
C LEU A 144 7.51 -9.27 -2.22
N MET A 145 7.08 -8.63 -3.31
CA MET A 145 5.69 -8.28 -3.58
C MET A 145 4.78 -9.51 -3.60
N VAL A 146 5.18 -10.57 -4.30
CA VAL A 146 4.41 -11.82 -4.35
C VAL A 146 4.30 -12.44 -2.95
N ILE A 147 5.42 -12.54 -2.22
CA ILE A 147 5.46 -13.11 -0.88
C ILE A 147 4.54 -12.33 0.08
N LEU A 148 4.65 -11.00 0.10
CA LEU A 148 3.83 -10.13 0.95
C LEU A 148 2.36 -10.09 0.52
N GLY A 149 2.06 -10.35 -0.76
CA GLY A 149 0.69 -10.48 -1.25
C GLY A 149 -0.01 -11.74 -0.73
N PHE A 150 0.73 -12.84 -0.59
CA PHE A 150 0.21 -14.12 -0.10
C PHE A 150 0.12 -14.22 1.44
N LEU A 151 1.00 -13.54 2.18
CA LEU A 151 1.00 -13.43 3.65
C LEU A 151 -0.04 -12.42 4.17
#